data_AF-A0A7V9D3H5-F1
#
_entry.id   AF-A0A7V9D3H5-F1
#
_cell.length_a   1.000
_cell.length_b   1.000
_cell.length_c   1.000
_cell.angle_alpha   90.00
_cell.angle_beta   90.00
_cell.angle_gamma   90.00
#
_symmetry.space_group_name_H-M   'P 1'
#
loop_
_entity.id
_entity.type
_entity.pdbx_description
1 polymer ?
#
loop_
_entity_poly.entity_id
_entity_poly.type
_entity_poly.pdbx_seq_one_letter_code
_entity_poly.pdbx_strand_id
1 'polypeptide(L)' 'FETLAYFDGVHFATRASARALFSVGQMDEICPPSTVYAAYNYFAGPKEMRVWRYNQHEGGASYQSQEKVRFLTQFWPVE' A
#
# COMPACT_ATOMS: atom_id res chain seq x y z
N PHE A 1 2.74 -18.47 -16.78
CA PHE A 1 2.64 -17.18 -16.06
C PHE A 1 2.07 -16.04 -16.91
N GLU A 2 1.95 -16.18 -18.25
CA GLU A 2 1.45 -15.09 -19.12
C GLU A 2 0.09 -14.53 -18.72
N THR A 3 -0.92 -15.38 -18.47
CA THR A 3 -2.26 -14.91 -18.08
C THR A 3 -2.24 -14.07 -16.79
N LEU A 4 -1.51 -14.52 -15.76
CA LEU A 4 -1.44 -13.81 -14.48
C LEU A 4 -0.73 -12.46 -14.58
N ALA A 5 0.21 -12.32 -15.52
CA ALA A 5 0.93 -11.07 -15.74
C ALA A 5 0.00 -9.90 -16.09
N TYR A 6 -1.14 -10.16 -16.75
CA TYR A 6 -2.10 -9.11 -17.09
C TYR A 6 -2.91 -8.58 -15.90
N PHE A 7 -2.88 -9.28 -14.76
CA PHE A 7 -3.64 -8.93 -13.55
C PHE A 7 -2.73 -8.64 -12.35
N ASP A 8 -1.41 -8.62 -12.56
CA ASP A 8 -0.44 -8.34 -11.50
C ASP A 8 -0.48 -6.85 -11.10
N GLY A 9 -0.65 -6.61 -9.79
CA GLY A 9 -0.65 -5.26 -9.21
C GLY A 9 0.62 -4.47 -9.50
N VAL A 10 1.79 -5.12 -9.64
CA VAL A 10 3.05 -4.45 -9.99
C VAL A 10 2.97 -3.81 -11.37
N HIS A 11 2.37 -4.49 -12.35
CA HIS A 11 2.21 -3.92 -13.69
C HIS A 11 1.21 -2.75 -13.70
N PHE A 12 0.16 -2.78 -12.89
CA PHE A 12 -0.70 -1.61 -12.77
C PHE A 12 -0.02 -0.46 -12.03
N ALA A 13 0.79 -0.75 -11.01
CA ALA A 13 1.49 0.24 -10.21
C ALA A 13 2.38 1.16 -11.07
N THR A 14 3.09 0.62 -12.07
CA THR A 14 3.93 1.42 -12.98
C THR A 14 3.16 2.44 -13.82
N ARG A 15 1.83 2.34 -13.88
CA ARG A 15 0.95 3.19 -14.70
C ARG A 15 0.06 4.10 -13.86
N ALA A 16 0.04 3.92 -12.54
CA ALA A 16 -0.80 4.70 -11.64
C ALA A 16 -0.22 6.09 -11.39
N SER A 17 -1.07 7.12 -11.41
CA SER A 17 -0.69 8.53 -11.21
C SER A 17 -1.34 9.18 -9.98
N ALA A 18 -2.37 8.55 -9.41
CA ALA A 18 -3.06 9.05 -8.23
C ALA A 18 -2.14 9.06 -6.99
N ARG A 19 -2.46 9.91 -6.01
CA ARG A 19 -1.82 9.87 -4.69
C ARG A 19 -2.26 8.60 -3.96
N ALA A 20 -1.32 7.91 -3.32
CA ALA A 20 -1.60 6.66 -2.63
C ALA A 20 -0.94 6.57 -1.26
N LEU A 21 -1.67 5.98 -0.30
CA LEU A 21 -1.16 5.53 0.99
C LEU A 21 -1.17 4.01 1.01
N PHE A 22 0.01 3.40 1.13
CA PHE A 22 0.21 1.98 1.31
C PHE A 22 0.42 1.63 2.80
N SER A 23 0.29 0.35 3.14
CA SER A 23 0.80 -0.20 4.39
C SER A 23 1.31 -1.62 4.20
N VAL A 24 2.26 -2.03 5.03
CA VAL A 24 2.83 -3.38 5.02
C VAL A 24 3.00 -3.90 6.44
N GLY A 25 2.53 -5.12 6.70
CA GLY A 25 2.89 -5.89 7.90
C GLY A 25 4.16 -6.67 7.65
N GLN A 26 5.24 -6.41 8.39
CA GLN A 26 6.54 -7.04 8.12
C GLN A 26 6.59 -8.53 8.43
N MET A 27 5.60 -9.06 9.15
CA MET A 27 5.47 -10.48 9.45
C MET A 27 4.26 -11.11 8.71
N ASP A 28 3.73 -10.45 7.67
CA ASP A 28 2.61 -10.98 6.89
C ASP A 28 3.05 -12.19 6.03
N GLU A 29 2.42 -13.34 6.25
CA GLU A 29 2.67 -14.57 5.49
C GLU A 29 1.67 -14.77 4.33
N ILE A 30 0.58 -14.00 4.27
CA ILE A 30 -0.48 -14.08 3.26
C ILE A 30 -0.21 -13.14 2.10
N CYS A 31 0.16 -11.90 2.41
CA CYS A 31 0.67 -10.92 1.45
C CYS A 31 2.12 -10.58 1.79
N PRO A 32 3.09 -11.45 1.45
CA PRO A 32 4.47 -11.29 1.90
C PRO A 32 5.03 -9.90 1.63
N PRO A 33 5.80 -9.30 2.55
CA PRO A 33 6.29 -7.93 2.40
C PRO A 33 6.98 -7.67 1.06
N SER A 34 7.75 -8.64 0.55
CA SER A 34 8.43 -8.51 -0.74
C SER A 34 7.48 -8.21 -1.91
N THR A 35 6.26 -8.75 -1.91
CA THR A 35 5.27 -8.50 -2.98
C THR A 35 4.63 -7.12 -2.82
N VAL A 36 4.33 -6.70 -1.59
CA VAL A 36 3.81 -5.37 -1.28
C VAL A 36 4.86 -4.29 -1.63
N TYR A 37 6.12 -4.51 -1.25
CA TYR A 37 7.23 -3.63 -1.61
C TYR A 37 7.46 -3.60 -3.13
N ALA A 38 7.29 -4.71 -3.86
CA ALA A 38 7.38 -4.69 -5.31
C ALA A 38 6.34 -3.71 -5.90
N ALA A 39 5.07 -3.84 -5.52
CA ALA A 39 4.02 -2.93 -5.97
C ALA A 39 4.29 -1.48 -5.55
N TYR A 40 4.64 -1.25 -4.27
CA TYR A 40 4.94 0.08 -3.76
C TYR A 40 6.12 0.72 -4.49
N ASN A 41 7.23 0.01 -4.70
CA ASN A 41 8.43 0.54 -5.34
C ASN A 41 8.17 0.93 -6.79
N TYR A 42 7.41 0.12 -7.53
CA TYR A 42 7.04 0.39 -8.93
C TYR A 42 5.89 1.39 -9.10
N PHE A 43 5.14 1.73 -8.03
CA PHE A 43 4.07 2.72 -8.11
C PHE A 43 4.57 4.07 -8.60
N ALA A 44 4.01 4.58 -9.71
CA ALA A 44 4.55 5.78 -10.39
C ALA A 44 4.02 7.11 -9.81
N GLY A 45 2.86 7.10 -9.15
CA GLY A 45 2.26 8.30 -8.54
C GLY A 45 2.91 8.69 -7.20
N PRO A 46 2.53 9.85 -6.63
CA PRO A 46 2.96 10.25 -5.30
C PRO A 46 2.50 9.23 -4.26
N LYS A 47 3.42 8.75 -3.42
CA LYS A 47 3.14 7.62 -2.54
C LYS A 47 3.77 7.76 -1.15
N GLU A 48 3.04 7.32 -0.14
CA GLU A 48 3.51 7.11 1.23
C GLU A 48 3.26 5.67 1.65
N MET A 49 4.00 5.18 2.63
CA MET A 49 3.76 3.86 3.23
C MET A 49 3.91 3.89 4.75
N ARG A 50 3.08 3.11 5.44
CA ARG A 50 3.24 2.79 6.86
C ARG A 50 3.75 1.37 7.02
N VAL A 51 4.84 1.21 7.75
CA VAL A 51 5.50 -0.07 7.99
C VAL A 51 5.19 -0.54 9.40
N TRP A 52 4.49 -1.67 9.49
CA TRP A 52 4.06 -2.28 10.74
C TRP A 52 4.99 -3.45 11.07
N ARG A 53 6.08 -3.15 11.79
CA ARG A 53 7.25 -4.05 11.96
C ARG A 53 6.93 -5.42 12.58
N TYR A 54 5.92 -5.48 13.45
CA TYR A 54 5.61 -6.69 14.22
C TYR A 54 4.26 -7.31 13.84
N ASN A 55 3.58 -6.71 12.86
CA ASN A 55 2.24 -7.10 12.48
C ASN A 55 2.29 -8.10 11.32
N GLN A 56 1.30 -8.99 11.30
CA GLN A 56 1.08 -9.94 10.22
C GLN A 56 0.05 -9.36 9.24
N HIS A 57 -0.87 -10.19 8.75
CA HIS A 57 -1.86 -9.82 7.74
C HIS A 57 -2.90 -8.78 8.22
N GLU A 58 -3.05 -8.57 9.53
CA GLU A 58 -3.85 -7.48 10.07
C GLU A 58 -3.25 -6.09 9.78
N GLY A 59 -1.96 -6.04 9.43
CA GLY A 59 -1.22 -4.81 9.21
C GLY A 59 -1.34 -3.86 10.41
N GLY A 60 -1.68 -2.60 10.18
CA GLY A 60 -1.87 -1.63 11.27
C GLY A 60 -3.27 -1.64 11.90
N ALA A 61 -4.21 -2.48 11.42
CA ALA A 61 -5.59 -2.53 11.88
C ALA A 61 -6.21 -1.12 12.13
N SER A 62 -6.72 -0.85 13.34
CA SER A 62 -7.31 0.44 13.71
C SER A 62 -6.31 1.61 13.64
N TYR A 63 -5.01 1.39 13.85
CA TYR A 63 -3.99 2.44 13.69
C TYR A 63 -3.86 2.84 12.22
N GLN A 64 -3.88 1.87 11.29
CA GLN A 64 -3.89 2.16 9.85
C GLN A 64 -5.16 2.93 9.45
N SER A 65 -6.31 2.65 10.07
CA SER A 65 -7.53 3.42 9.82
C SER A 65 -7.38 4.89 10.19
N GLN A 66 -6.70 5.21 11.29
CA GLN A 66 -6.39 6.60 11.65
C GLN A 66 -5.40 7.24 10.66
N GLU A 67 -4.40 6.49 10.19
CA GLU A 67 -3.45 6.97 9.16
C GLU A 67 -4.16 7.30 7.85
N LYS A 68 -5.15 6.51 7.43
CA LYS A 68 -5.97 6.80 6.25
C LYS A 68 -6.72 8.12 6.39
N VAL A 69 -7.35 8.38 7.54
CA VAL A 69 -8.05 9.65 7.81
C VAL A 69 -7.07 10.82 7.83
N ARG A 70 -5.92 10.67 8.50
CA ARG A 70 -4.85 11.69 8.49
C ARG A 70 -4.35 12.00 7.10
N PHE A 71 -4.14 10.99 6.27
CA PHE A 71 -3.69 11.17 4.89
C PHE A 71 -4.74 11.92 4.05
N LEU A 72 -6.01 11.53 4.12
CA LEU A 72 -7.06 12.19 3.34
C LEU A 72 -7.28 13.64 3.77
N THR A 73 -7.28 13.91 5.07
CA THR A 73 -7.49 15.27 5.61
C THR A 73 -6.41 16.28 5.21
N GLN A 74 -5.21 15.83 4.83
CA GLN A 74 -4.17 16.70 4.27
C GLN A 74 -4.54 17.28 2.90
N PHE A 75 -5.43 16.61 2.16
CA PHE A 75 -5.81 16.99 0.79
C PHE A 75 -7.28 17.40 0.68
N TRP A 76 -8.13 16.88 1.58
CA TRP A 76 -9.54 17.24 1.74
C TRP A 76 -9.82 17.58 3.20
N PRO A 77 -9.48 18.80 3.63
CA PRO A 77 -9.80 19.27 4.98
C PRO A 77 -11.32 19.18 5.22
N VAL A 78 -11.69 18.70 6.40
CA VAL A 78 -13.09 18.73 6.85
C VAL A 78 -13.27 20.05 7.60
N GLU A 79 -14.12 20.92 7.08
CA GLU A 79 -14.58 22.14 7.77
C GLU A 79 -15.52 21.80 8.94
#